data_AF-A0A4S0JLH9-F1
#
_entry.id   AF-A0A4S0JLH9-F1
#
_cell.length_a   1.000
_cell.length_b   1.000
_cell.length_c   1.000
_cell.angle_alpha   90.00
_cell.angle_beta   90.00
_cell.angle_gamma   90.00
#
_symmetry.space_group_name_H-M   'P 1'
#
loop_
_entity.id
_entity.type
_entity.pdbx_description
1 polymer ?
#
loop_
_entity_poly.entity_id
_entity_poly.type
_entity_poly.pdbx_seq_one_letter_code
_entity_poly.pdbx_strand_id
1 'polypeptide(L)'
;RDGEKVQALDGREYTLTPEMCVIADDNGVESIAGIMGGEHSGCDENTTDVLIESALWDPITTARTGRTLGIITDARYRFERGVDPEFMVPGVELATKLVIDFCGGTPTETEVA
;
A
#
# COMPACT_ATOMS: atom_id res chain seq x y z
N ARG A 1 3.25 14.79 6.13
CA ARG A 1 3.53 16.18 6.57
C ARG A 1 2.60 17.13 5.82
N ASP A 2 2.32 18.34 6.31
CA ASP A 2 1.46 19.27 5.57
C ASP A 2 2.14 19.72 4.27
N GLY A 3 1.44 19.62 3.14
CA GLY A 3 1.97 19.95 1.83
C GLY A 3 2.98 18.96 1.26
N GLU A 4 3.19 17.80 1.91
CA GLU A 4 4.04 16.74 1.37
C GLU A 4 3.44 16.18 0.07
N LYS A 5 4.29 15.79 -0.88
CA LYS A 5 3.84 15.35 -2.21
C LYS A 5 4.21 13.90 -2.44
N VAL A 6 3.35 13.19 -3.15
CA VAL A 6 3.61 11.84 -3.64
C VAL A 6 3.19 11.74 -5.09
N GLN A 7 4.10 11.27 -5.94
CA GLN A 7 3.80 10.86 -7.30
C GLN A 7 3.28 9.42 -7.24
N ALA A 8 2.05 9.18 -7.69
CA ALA A 8 1.36 7.90 -7.54
C ALA A 8 1.36 7.08 -8.84
N LEU A 9 1.09 5.77 -8.72
CA LEU A 9 1.07 4.81 -9.84
C LEU A 9 0.04 5.13 -10.94
N ASP A 10 -0.95 5.98 -10.66
CA ASP A 10 -1.90 6.47 -11.67
C ASP A 10 -1.35 7.66 -12.49
N GLY A 11 -0.07 7.99 -12.31
CA GLY A 11 0.63 9.06 -13.01
C GLY A 11 0.32 10.46 -12.48
N ARG A 12 -0.36 10.58 -11.33
CA ARG A 12 -0.76 11.87 -10.75
C ARG A 12 0.06 12.18 -9.50
N GLU A 13 0.34 13.47 -9.32
CA GLU A 13 0.93 13.99 -8.08
C GLU A 13 -0.19 14.42 -7.11
N TYR A 14 -0.13 13.91 -5.89
CA TYR A 14 -1.06 14.26 -4.81
C TYR A 14 -0.35 15.08 -3.74
N THR A 15 -1.04 16.11 -3.23
CA THR A 15 -0.60 16.88 -2.05
C THR A 15 -1.30 16.34 -0.82
N LEU A 16 -0.52 15.98 0.17
CA LEU A 16 -0.94 15.28 1.37
C LEU A 16 -1.14 16.25 2.53
N THR A 17 -2.02 15.87 3.46
CA THR A 17 -2.27 16.59 4.71
C THR A 17 -1.89 15.70 5.91
N PRO A 18 -1.68 16.26 7.11
CA PRO A 18 -1.31 15.48 8.29
C PRO A 18 -2.34 14.42 8.73
N GLU A 19 -3.60 14.52 8.28
CA GLU A 19 -4.65 13.56 8.58
C GLU A 19 -4.59 12.31 7.68
N MET A 20 -3.78 12.32 6.61
CA MET A 20 -3.65 11.20 5.67
C MET A 20 -2.58 10.23 6.17
N CYS A 21 -2.96 8.96 6.30
CA CYS A 21 -2.01 7.89 6.58
C CYS A 21 -1.21 7.58 5.32
N VAL A 22 0.10 7.43 5.48
CA VAL A 22 1.07 7.12 4.42
C VAL A 22 2.00 6.02 4.90
N ILE A 23 2.58 5.32 3.94
CA ILE A 23 3.75 4.46 4.18
C ILE A 23 4.96 5.27 3.73
N ALA A 24 5.99 5.29 4.55
CA ALA A 24 7.18 6.11 4.33
C ALA A 24 8.41 5.43 4.94
N ASP A 25 9.57 5.70 4.36
CA ASP A 25 10.87 5.33 4.88
C ASP A 25 11.69 6.59 5.25
N ASP A 26 13.00 6.45 5.43
CA ASP A 26 13.90 7.57 5.72
C ASP A 26 14.06 8.55 4.53
N ASN A 27 13.72 8.12 3.32
CA ASN A 27 13.85 8.89 2.07
C ASN A 27 12.56 9.63 1.69
N GLY A 28 11.39 9.16 2.11
CA GLY A 28 10.14 9.87 1.90
C GLY A 28 8.90 8.98 1.88
N VAL A 29 7.84 9.50 1.27
CA VAL A 29 6.56 8.80 1.14
C VAL A 29 6.64 7.77 0.03
N GLU A 30 6.33 6.52 0.37
CA GLU A 30 6.24 5.40 -0.55
C GLU A 30 4.85 5.25 -1.14
N SER A 31 3.81 5.47 -0.34
CA SER A 31 2.43 5.31 -0.82
C SER A 31 1.39 5.96 0.07
N ILE A 32 0.18 6.10 -0.48
CA ILE A 32 -1.01 6.49 0.27
C ILE A 32 -1.62 5.21 0.82
N ALA A 33 -1.51 5.03 2.14
CA ALA A 33 -1.79 3.78 2.83
C ALA A 33 -3.20 3.25 2.52
N GLY A 34 -3.29 2.00 2.06
CA GLY A 34 -4.56 1.33 1.72
C GLY A 34 -5.29 1.90 0.50
N ILE A 35 -4.68 2.80 -0.27
CA ILE A 35 -5.36 3.52 -1.37
C ILE A 35 -4.60 3.38 -2.69
N MET A 36 -3.33 3.82 -2.74
CA MET A 36 -2.55 3.89 -3.99
C MET A 36 -1.05 3.88 -3.70
N GLY A 37 -0.31 3.02 -4.41
CA GLY A 37 1.16 2.99 -4.38
C GLY A 37 1.79 4.25 -4.99
N GLY A 38 2.99 4.60 -4.54
CA GLY A 38 3.83 5.59 -5.19
C GLY A 38 4.49 5.06 -6.44
N GLU A 39 4.80 5.94 -7.39
CA GLU A 39 5.49 5.58 -8.63
C GLU A 39 6.94 5.16 -8.37
N HIS A 40 7.59 5.75 -7.35
CA HIS A 40 8.98 5.44 -7.00
C HIS A 40 9.18 3.99 -6.53
N SER A 41 8.30 3.47 -5.67
CA SER A 41 8.36 2.10 -5.13
C SER A 41 7.50 1.10 -5.91
N GLY A 42 6.90 1.53 -7.02
CA GLY A 42 6.18 0.63 -7.92
C GLY A 42 7.10 -0.42 -8.52
N CYS A 43 6.64 -1.67 -8.57
CA CYS A 43 7.36 -2.71 -9.30
C CYS A 43 7.24 -2.50 -10.81
N ASP A 44 8.35 -2.69 -11.52
CA ASP A 44 8.47 -2.61 -12.98
C ASP A 44 9.10 -3.90 -13.56
N GLU A 45 9.39 -3.92 -14.86
CA GLU A 45 10.04 -5.07 -15.50
C GLU A 45 11.47 -5.37 -15.02
N ASN A 46 12.10 -4.44 -14.29
CA ASN A 46 13.46 -4.57 -13.79
C ASN A 46 13.50 -5.00 -12.32
N THR A 47 12.34 -5.10 -11.65
CA THR A 47 12.25 -5.43 -10.24
C THR A 47 12.57 -6.91 -9.99
N THR A 48 13.56 -7.17 -9.14
CA THR A 48 14.01 -8.53 -8.78
C THR A 48 13.64 -8.92 -7.36
N ASP A 49 13.57 -7.94 -6.46
CA ASP A 49 13.32 -8.12 -5.03
C ASP A 49 12.06 -7.32 -4.67
N VAL A 50 11.12 -7.97 -3.99
CA VAL A 50 9.81 -7.39 -3.65
C VAL A 50 9.56 -7.47 -2.16
N LEU A 51 8.98 -6.40 -1.61
CA LEU A 51 8.40 -6.39 -0.27
C LEU A 51 6.88 -6.58 -0.41
N ILE A 52 6.34 -7.58 0.27
CA ILE A 52 4.90 -7.84 0.28
C ILE A 52 4.32 -7.29 1.57
N GLU A 53 3.46 -6.28 1.45
CA GLU A 53 2.71 -5.71 2.56
C GLU A 53 1.31 -6.33 2.66
N SER A 54 0.93 -6.74 3.87
CA SER A 54 -0.44 -7.10 4.23
C SER A 54 -0.80 -6.41 5.55
N ALA A 55 -1.55 -5.32 5.45
CA ALA A 55 -1.82 -4.40 6.55
C ALA A 55 -3.30 -4.01 6.62
N LEU A 56 -3.73 -3.60 7.82
CA LEU A 56 -5.09 -3.12 8.08
C LEU A 56 -5.06 -1.62 8.38
N TRP A 57 -5.95 -0.89 7.73
CA TRP A 57 -6.05 0.57 7.86
C TRP A 57 -7.37 0.99 8.51
N ASP A 58 -7.37 2.14 9.19
CA ASP A 58 -8.61 2.73 9.72
C ASP A 58 -9.59 3.02 8.57
N PRO A 59 -10.80 2.42 8.57
CA PRO A 59 -11.74 2.58 7.46
C PRO A 59 -12.18 4.03 7.24
N ILE A 60 -12.32 4.81 8.32
CA ILE A 60 -12.81 6.20 8.27
C ILE A 60 -11.75 7.10 7.62
N THR A 61 -10.50 6.97 8.04
CA THR A 61 -9.36 7.71 7.50
C THR A 61 -9.16 7.35 6.03
N THR A 62 -9.22 6.06 5.69
CA THR A 62 -9.13 5.59 4.30
C THR A 62 -10.24 6.20 3.43
N ALA A 63 -11.49 6.19 3.91
CA ALA A 63 -12.63 6.78 3.21
C ALA A 63 -12.44 8.29 2.98
N ARG A 64 -11.99 9.02 4.01
CA ARG A 64 -11.77 10.47 3.95
C ARG A 64 -10.65 10.82 2.99
N THR A 65 -9.49 10.18 3.10
CA THR A 65 -8.33 10.40 2.23
C THR A 65 -8.70 10.14 0.77
N GLY A 66 -9.33 9.00 0.48
CA GLY A 66 -9.74 8.64 -0.88
C GLY A 66 -10.76 9.62 -1.49
N ARG A 67 -11.67 10.16 -0.68
CA ARG A 67 -12.62 11.21 -1.12
C ARG A 67 -11.92 12.54 -1.36
N THR A 68 -11.06 12.98 -0.46
CA THR A 68 -10.32 14.24 -0.56
C THR A 68 -9.42 14.26 -1.80
N LEU A 69 -8.71 13.17 -2.05
CA LEU A 69 -7.80 13.06 -3.20
C LEU A 69 -8.51 12.65 -4.50
N GLY A 70 -9.79 12.26 -4.44
CA GLY A 70 -10.55 11.82 -5.60
C GLY A 70 -10.10 10.48 -6.19
N ILE A 71 -9.42 9.65 -5.40
CA ILE A 71 -8.85 8.36 -5.83
C ILE A 71 -9.88 7.24 -5.62
N ILE A 72 -10.16 6.45 -6.65
CA ILE A 72 -11.06 5.28 -6.55
C ILE A 72 -10.28 4.04 -6.97
N THR A 73 -10.03 3.15 -6.01
CA THR A 73 -9.35 1.86 -6.24
C THR A 73 -10.08 0.73 -5.54
N ASP A 74 -9.80 -0.48 -5.98
CA ASP A 74 -10.26 -1.73 -5.39
C ASP A 74 -9.81 -1.89 -3.92
N ALA A 75 -8.57 -1.48 -3.62
CA ALA A 75 -8.03 -1.47 -2.26
C ALA A 75 -8.81 -0.51 -1.37
N ARG A 76 -8.94 0.76 -1.79
CA ARG A 76 -9.71 1.77 -1.06
C ARG A 76 -11.13 1.29 -0.79
N TYR A 77 -11.80 0.75 -1.81
CA TYR A 77 -13.19 0.28 -1.70
C TYR A 77 -13.37 -0.76 -0.60
N ARG A 78 -12.42 -1.69 -0.46
CA ARG A 78 -12.43 -2.75 0.56
C ARG A 78 -12.10 -2.18 1.94
N PHE A 79 -11.00 -1.43 2.06
CA PHE A 79 -10.57 -0.87 3.35
C PHE A 79 -11.58 0.12 3.94
N GLU A 80 -12.22 0.98 3.13
CA GLU A 80 -13.23 1.91 3.63
C GLU A 80 -14.52 1.24 4.15
N ARG A 81 -14.70 -0.07 3.89
CA ARG A 81 -15.82 -0.90 4.37
C ARG A 81 -15.42 -1.88 5.48
N GLY A 82 -14.14 -1.91 5.84
CA GLY A 82 -13.56 -2.88 6.75
C GLY A 82 -13.13 -4.15 6.03
N VAL A 83 -11.92 -4.60 6.36
CA VAL A 83 -11.36 -5.90 5.98
C VAL A 83 -11.27 -6.74 7.26
N ASP A 84 -11.36 -8.06 7.12
CA ASP A 84 -11.19 -8.99 8.25
C ASP A 84 -9.79 -8.81 8.88
N PRO A 85 -9.69 -8.37 10.15
CA PRO A 85 -8.41 -8.14 10.81
C PRO A 85 -7.58 -9.42 10.97
N GLU A 86 -8.21 -10.59 11.03
CA GLU A 86 -7.52 -11.87 11.21
C GLU A 86 -6.86 -12.38 9.91
N PHE A 87 -7.10 -11.71 8.78
CA PHE A 87 -6.64 -12.16 7.47
C PHE A 87 -5.28 -11.57 7.05
N MET A 88 -4.64 -10.71 7.84
CA MET A 88 -3.38 -10.08 7.44
C MET A 88 -2.24 -11.09 7.31
N VAL A 89 -2.04 -11.93 8.33
CA VAL A 89 -1.01 -12.98 8.32
C VAL A 89 -1.33 -14.07 7.28
N PRO A 90 -2.54 -14.66 7.22
CA PRO A 90 -2.89 -15.57 6.14
C PRO A 90 -2.76 -14.96 4.74
N GLY A 91 -3.05 -13.66 4.60
CA GLY A 91 -2.99 -12.92 3.35
C GLY A 91 -1.57 -12.78 2.81
N VAL A 92 -0.60 -12.39 3.65
CA VAL A 92 0.81 -12.30 3.23
C VAL A 92 1.38 -13.67 2.89
N GLU A 93 1.07 -14.71 3.68
CA GLU A 93 1.53 -16.07 3.39
C GLU A 93 0.99 -16.59 2.03
N LEU A 94 -0.28 -16.29 1.73
CA LEU A 94 -0.87 -16.64 0.44
C LEU A 94 -0.24 -15.84 -0.71
N ALA A 95 -0.05 -14.53 -0.55
CA ALA A 95 0.58 -13.68 -1.56
C ALA A 95 2.02 -14.13 -1.84
N THR A 96 2.82 -14.37 -0.79
CA THR A 96 4.19 -14.91 -0.89
C THR A 96 4.21 -16.24 -1.63
N LYS A 97 3.31 -17.16 -1.30
CA LYS A 97 3.19 -18.43 -2.02
C LYS A 97 2.90 -18.22 -3.51
N LEU A 98 1.97 -17.34 -3.86
CA LEU A 98 1.63 -17.07 -5.28
C LEU A 98 2.82 -16.44 -6.03
N VAL A 99 3.58 -15.55 -5.38
CA VAL A 99 4.81 -15.00 -5.96
C VAL A 99 5.83 -16.11 -6.23
N ILE A 100 6.05 -17.03 -5.29
CA ILE A 100 6.98 -18.15 -5.50
C ILE A 100 6.50 -19.08 -6.62
N ASP A 101 5.21 -19.42 -6.63
CA ASP A 101 4.63 -20.36 -7.61
C ASP A 101 4.68 -19.81 -9.04
N PHE A 102 4.53 -18.48 -9.23
CA PHE A 102 4.48 -17.86 -10.56
C PHE A 102 5.76 -17.17 -11.00
N CYS A 103 6.51 -16.59 -10.07
CA CYS A 103 7.69 -15.77 -10.35
C CYS A 103 8.99 -16.39 -9.85
N GLY A 104 8.93 -17.37 -8.94
CA GLY A 104 10.09 -17.92 -8.25
C GLY A 104 10.60 -17.00 -7.13
N GLY A 105 11.90 -17.10 -6.80
CA GLY A 105 12.53 -16.31 -5.74
C GLY A 105 12.71 -17.08 -4.43
N THR A 106 13.14 -16.38 -3.38
CA THR A 106 13.35 -16.95 -2.04
C THR A 106 12.71 -16.02 -1.01
N PRO A 107 11.71 -16.49 -0.24
CA PRO A 107 11.06 -15.66 0.77
C PRO A 107 11.96 -15.50 2.00
N THR A 108 11.82 -14.37 2.68
CA THR A 108 12.28 -14.19 4.06
C THR A 108 11.19 -14.61 5.04
N GLU A 109 11.53 -14.64 6.34
CA GLU A 109 10.52 -14.79 7.38
C GLU A 109 9.60 -13.55 7.41
N THR A 110 8.31 -13.79 7.69
CA THR A 110 7.31 -12.74 7.84
C THR A 110 7.53 -12.00 9.16
N GLU A 111 7.70 -10.68 9.09
CA GLU A 111 7.76 -9.81 10.27
C GLU A 111 6.36 -9.25 10.58
N VAL A 112 5.93 -9.38 11.84
CA VAL A 112 4.63 -8.88 12.32
C VAL A 112 4.88 -7.83 13.40
N ALA A 113 4.42 -6.60 13.15
CA ALA A 113 4.58 -5.44 14.02
C ALA A 113 3.27 -4.99 14.67
#